data_AF-A0ABD0P4G2-F1
#
_entry.id   AF-A0ABD0P4G2-F1
#
_cell.length_a   1.000
_cell.length_b   1.000
_cell.length_c   1.000
_cell.angle_alpha   90.00
_cell.angle_beta   90.00
_cell.angle_gamma   90.00
#
_symmetry.space_group_name_H-M   'P 1'
#
loop_
_entity.id
_entity.type
_entity.pdbx_description
1 polymer ?
#
loop_
_entity_poly.entity_id
_entity_poly.type
_entity_poly.pdbx_seq_one_letter_code
_entity_poly.pdbx_strand_id
1 'polypeptide(L)' 'RQQLGTSTEMEIAKMLEQNTSIVKFGYHFTQQGPRSRAAAAITKNNDLGENTT' A
#
# COMPACT_ATOMS: atom_id res chain seq x y z
N ARG A 1 -6.93 -15.57 -10.49
CA ARG A 1 -6.19 -14.83 -9.43
C ARG A 1 -6.69 -15.33 -8.09
N GLN A 2 -5.81 -15.74 -7.19
CA GLN A 2 -6.19 -16.18 -5.84
C GLN A 2 -6.44 -14.95 -4.97
N GLN A 3 -7.56 -14.91 -4.24
CA GLN A 3 -7.88 -13.81 -3.33
C GLN A 3 -7.22 -14.08 -1.98
N LEU A 4 -6.49 -13.11 -1.44
CA LEU A 4 -5.80 -13.24 -0.15
C LEU A 4 -6.75 -13.06 1.05
N GLY A 5 -7.99 -12.61 0.81
CA GLY A 5 -8.99 -12.35 1.84
C GLY A 5 -8.76 -11.04 2.60
N THR A 6 -9.82 -10.51 3.22
CA THR A 6 -9.82 -9.17 3.86
C THR A 6 -8.75 -9.00 4.92
N SER A 7 -8.55 -9.99 5.81
CA SER A 7 -7.59 -9.90 6.91
C SER A 7 -6.15 -9.79 6.40
N THR A 8 -5.79 -10.59 5.40
CA THR A 8 -4.46 -10.54 4.77
C THR A 8 -4.26 -9.21 4.06
N GLU A 9 -5.24 -8.75 3.29
CA GLU A 9 -5.16 -7.47 2.60
C GLU A 9 -5.01 -6.29 3.58
N MET A 10 -5.70 -6.33 4.72
CA MET A 10 -5.56 -5.33 5.78
C MET A 10 -4.16 -5.30 6.38
N GLU A 11 -3.55 -6.46 6.64
CA GLU A 11 -2.19 -6.49 7.19
C GLU A 11 -1.15 -6.02 6.17
N ILE A 12 -1.34 -6.34 4.88
CA ILE A 12 -0.51 -5.79 3.79
C ILE A 12 -0.58 -4.26 3.79
N ALA A 13 -1.80 -3.69 3.85
CA ALA A 13 -1.96 -2.24 3.87
C ALA A 13 -1.27 -1.60 5.09
N LYS A 14 -1.38 -2.22 6.27
CA LYS A 14 -0.71 -1.76 7.50
C LYS A 14 0.83 -1.82 7.38
N MET A 15 1.38 -2.87 6.78
CA MET A 15 2.82 -2.95 6.54
C MET A 15 3.31 -1.88 5.55
N LEU A 16 2.51 -1.56 4.53
CA LEU A 16 2.83 -0.47 3.58
C LEU A 16 2.80 0.91 4.25
N GLU A 17 1.87 1.16 5.17
CA GLU A 17 1.84 2.43 5.94
C GLU A 17 3.07 2.63 6.82
N GLN A 18 3.68 1.53 7.30
CA GLN A 18 4.86 1.55 8.16
C GLN A 18 6.19 1.60 7.37
N ASN A 19 6.15 1.34 6.05
CA ASN A 19 7.32 1.34 5.19
C ASN A 19 7.31 2.58 4.29
N THR A 20 8.30 3.46 4.41
CA THR A 20 8.39 4.70 3.61
C THR A 20 9.20 4.55 2.33
N SER A 21 9.84 3.40 2.10
CA SER A 21 10.74 3.18 0.97
C SER A 21 10.05 2.52 -0.24
N ILE A 22 8.91 1.86 -0.04
CA ILE A 22 8.15 1.24 -1.13
C ILE A 22 7.34 2.31 -1.88
N VAL A 23 7.68 2.53 -3.15
CA VAL A 23 7.02 3.53 -4.00
C VAL A 23 6.04 2.94 -5.01
N LYS A 24 6.02 1.60 -5.19
CA LYS A 24 5.07 0.87 -6.05
C LYS A 24 4.77 -0.51 -5.45
N PHE A 25 3.50 -0.91 -5.45
CA PHE A 25 3.07 -2.23 -4.96
C PHE A 25 2.15 -2.92 -5.98
N GLY A 26 2.68 -3.92 -6.68
CA GLY A 26 2.04 -4.58 -7.82
C GLY A 26 1.00 -5.64 -7.45
N TYR A 27 -0.04 -5.28 -6.70
CA TYR A 27 -1.12 -6.18 -6.28
C TYR A 27 -2.50 -5.51 -6.45
N HIS A 28 -3.48 -6.29 -6.92
CA HIS A 28 -4.86 -5.81 -7.03
C HIS A 28 -5.66 -6.20 -5.79
N PHE A 29 -5.83 -5.26 -4.88
CA PHE A 29 -6.69 -5.41 -3.71
C PHE A 29 -8.15 -5.62 -4.13
N THR A 30 -8.76 -6.63 -3.52
CA THR A 30 -10.16 -6.98 -3.74
C THR A 30 -11.10 -6.13 -2.89
N GLN A 31 -10.64 -5.69 -1.71
CA GLN A 31 -11.44 -4.92 -0.76
C GLN A 31 -11.11 -3.42 -0.80
N GLN A 32 -12.13 -2.55 -0.74
CA GLN A 32 -11.94 -1.10 -0.82
C GLN A 32 -11.07 -0.55 0.33
N GLY A 33 -11.27 -1.03 1.56
CA GLY A 33 -10.53 -0.54 2.74
C GLY A 33 -9.01 -0.68 2.61
N PRO A 34 -8.48 -1.92 2.50
CA PRO A 34 -7.06 -2.16 2.23
C PRO A 34 -6.52 -1.41 1.01
N ARG A 35 -7.29 -1.36 -0.08
CA ARG A 35 -6.89 -0.67 -1.32
C ARG A 35 -6.65 0.81 -1.11
N SER A 36 -7.59 1.50 -0.45
CA SER A 36 -7.49 2.94 -0.19
C SER A 36 -6.30 3.25 0.73
N ARG A 37 -6.06 2.42 1.74
CA ARG A 37 -4.93 2.56 2.67
C ARG A 37 -3.58 2.36 1.98
N ALA A 38 -3.46 1.28 1.19
CA ALA A 38 -2.26 1.01 0.41
C ALA A 38 -1.97 2.14 -0.59
N ALA A 39 -3.00 2.65 -1.29
CA ALA A 39 -2.84 3.78 -2.21
C ALA A 39 -2.31 5.04 -1.49
N ALA A 40 -2.87 5.39 -0.33
CA ALA A 40 -2.42 6.53 0.46
C ALA A 40 -0.97 6.39 0.94
N ALA A 41 -0.56 5.19 1.39
CA ALA A 41 0.82 4.92 1.79
C ALA A 41 1.79 5.10 0.61
N ILE A 42 1.45 4.56 -0.56
CA ILE A 42 2.26 4.68 -1.77
C ILE A 42 2.37 6.15 -2.24
N THR A 43 1.28 6.92 -2.24
CA THR A 43 1.33 8.35 -2.59
C THR A 43 2.28 9.10 -1.65
N LYS A 44 2.12 8.94 -0.33
CA LYS A 44 2.99 9.57 0.67
C LYS A 44 4.48 9.22 0.44
N ASN A 45 4.78 7.97 0.08
CA ASN A 45 6.16 7.54 -0.13
C ASN A 45 6.77 8.13 -1.40
N ASN A 46 5.99 8.29 -2.46
CA ASN A 46 6.45 8.98 -3.67
C ASN A 46 6.72 10.46 -3.37
N ASP A 47 5.83 11.15 -2.65
CA ASP A 47 6.02 12.55 -2.24
C ASP A 47 7.30 12.71 -1.41
N LEU A 48 7.58 11.78 -0.49
CA LEU A 48 8.81 11.79 0.32
C LEU A 48 10.06 11.61 -0.55
N GLY A 49 10.03 10.71 -1.54
CA GLY A 49 11.14 10.49 -2.46
C GLY A 49 11.48 11.73 -3.29
N GLU A 50 10.47 12.43 -3.81
CA GLU A 50 10.65 13.66 -4.58
C GLU A 50 11.28 14.79 -3.75
N ASN A 51 10.95 14.90 -2.46
CA ASN A 51 11.49 15.96 -1.58
C ASN A 51 12.94 15.75 -1.14
N THR A 52 13.55 14.60 -1.46
CA THR A 52 14.92 14.24 -1.03
C THR A 52 15.97 14.29 -2.15
N THR A 53 15.57 14.61 -3.37
CA THR A 53 16.44 14.74 -4.56
C THR A 53 16.67 16.20 -4.90
#